data_AF-A0A944P985-F1
#
_entry.id   AF-A0A944P985-F1
#
_cell.length_a   1.000
_cell.length_b   1.000
_cell.length_c   1.000
_cell.angle_alpha   90.00
_cell.angle_beta   90.00
_cell.angle_gamma   90.00
#
_symmetry.space_group_name_H-M   'P 1'
#
loop_
_entity.id
_entity.type
_entity.pdbx_description
1 polymer ?
#
loop_
_entity_poly.entity_id
_entity_poly.type
_entity_poly.pdbx_seq_one_letter_code
_entity_poly.pdbx_strand_id
1 'polypeptide(L)'
;MDDLHDEIREATAARGRMRAVRILRQRLPMLSPSRALEYVSALLHADAPAHLVAVAVEQLIEPMNPVLAVQAIRQGKLDWRI
;
A
#
# COMPACT_ATOMS: atom_id res chain seq x y z
N MET A 1 7.41 -12.17 -4.00
CA MET A 1 6.28 -11.59 -4.76
C MET A 1 4.99 -12.24 -4.30
N ASP A 2 4.97 -13.57 -4.24
CA ASP A 2 3.85 -14.37 -3.69
C ASP A 2 3.45 -13.93 -2.27
N ASP A 3 4.41 -13.71 -1.37
CA ASP A 3 4.10 -13.21 0.00
C ASP A 3 3.35 -11.86 0.01
N LEU A 4 3.66 -10.95 -0.91
CA LEU A 4 2.97 -9.67 -1.01
C LEU A 4 1.56 -9.86 -1.58
N HIS A 5 1.39 -10.78 -2.53
CA HIS A 5 0.07 -11.11 -3.08
C HIS A 5 -0.81 -11.78 -2.04
N ASP A 6 -0.26 -12.68 -1.24
CA ASP A 6 -0.99 -13.37 -0.18
C ASP A 6 -1.36 -12.41 0.95
N GLU A 7 -0.46 -11.51 1.37
CA GLU A 7 -0.76 -10.46 2.35
C GLU A 7 -1.91 -9.55 1.87
N ILE A 8 -1.97 -9.22 0.57
CA ILE A 8 -3.03 -8.38 0.00
C ILE A 8 -4.35 -9.15 -0.10
N ARG A 9 -4.33 -10.45 -0.43
CA ARG A 9 -5.52 -11.30 -0.44
C ARG A 9 -6.10 -11.45 0.96
N GLU A 10 -5.27 -11.75 1.96
CA GLU A 10 -5.68 -11.85 3.35
C GLU A 10 -6.23 -10.51 3.89
N ALA A 11 -5.52 -9.41 3.64
CA ALA A 11 -5.97 -8.08 4.07
C ALA A 11 -7.30 -7.68 3.43
N THR A 12 -7.56 -8.09 2.19
CA THR A 12 -8.84 -7.86 1.52
C THR A 12 -9.93 -8.70 2.17
N ALA A 13 -9.69 -10.00 2.39
CA ALA A 13 -10.66 -10.90 3.00
C ALA A 13 -11.02 -10.48 4.44
N ALA A 14 -10.04 -10.05 5.22
CA ALA A 14 -10.23 -9.72 6.64
C ALA A 14 -10.73 -8.29 6.88
N ARG A 15 -10.32 -7.31 6.06
CA ARG A 15 -10.52 -5.87 6.35
C ARG A 15 -10.99 -5.05 5.15
N GLY A 16 -11.23 -5.70 4.01
CA GLY A 16 -11.74 -5.08 2.79
C GLY A 16 -10.69 -4.38 1.94
N ARG A 17 -11.11 -4.05 0.72
CA ARG A 17 -10.25 -3.56 -0.38
C ARG A 17 -9.45 -2.29 -0.03
N MET A 18 -10.04 -1.35 0.71
CA MET A 18 -9.36 -0.11 1.11
C MET A 18 -8.19 -0.35 2.08
N ARG A 19 -8.26 -1.41 2.90
CA ARG A 19 -7.16 -1.74 3.81
C ARG A 19 -5.98 -2.35 3.05
N ALA A 20 -6.28 -3.23 2.11
CA ALA A 20 -5.30 -3.84 1.22
C ALA A 20 -4.56 -2.79 0.37
N VAL A 21 -5.28 -1.81 -0.19
CA VAL A 21 -4.67 -0.67 -0.92
C VAL A 21 -3.72 0.15 -0.02
N ARG A 22 -4.06 0.32 1.27
CA ARG A 22 -3.21 1.05 2.21
C ARG A 22 -1.91 0.30 2.54
N ILE A 23 -1.99 -1.02 2.72
CA ILE A 23 -0.82 -1.89 2.96
C ILE A 23 0.09 -1.89 1.71
N LEU A 24 -0.50 -2.04 0.52
CA LEU A 24 0.24 -1.98 -0.74
C LEU A 24 1.00 -0.65 -0.90
N ARG A 25 0.37 0.48 -0.59
CA ARG A 25 1.01 1.80 -0.67
C ARG A 25 2.04 2.07 0.44
N GLN A 26 2.01 1.36 1.55
CA GLN A 26 3.08 1.44 2.56
C GLN A 26 4.35 0.76 2.05
N ARG A 27 4.21 -0.33 1.28
CA ARG A 27 5.32 -1.05 0.65
C ARG A 27 5.80 -0.37 -0.63
N LEU A 28 4.86 0.20 -1.40
CA LEU A 28 5.11 0.84 -2.68
C LEU A 28 4.58 2.28 -2.65
N PRO A 29 5.25 3.21 -1.95
CA PRO A 29 4.80 4.59 -1.82
C PRO A 29 4.74 5.34 -3.16
N MET A 30 5.49 4.89 -4.16
CA MET A 30 5.49 5.44 -5.52
C MET A 30 4.27 5.05 -6.36
N LEU A 31 3.46 4.08 -5.92
CA LEU A 31 2.18 3.77 -6.55
C LEU A 31 1.14 4.84 -6.23
N SER A 32 0.55 5.42 -7.28
CA SER A 32 -0.59 6.31 -7.14
C SER A 32 -1.78 5.56 -6.52
N PRO A 33 -2.70 6.25 -5.80
CA PRO A 33 -3.89 5.62 -5.24
C PRO A 33 -4.73 4.86 -6.28
N SER A 34 -4.82 5.40 -7.50
CA SER A 34 -5.49 4.77 -8.63
C SER A 34 -4.83 3.46 -9.05
N ARG A 35 -3.50 3.46 -9.25
CA ARG A 35 -2.77 2.24 -9.64
C ARG A 35 -2.74 1.20 -8.52
N ALA A 36 -2.68 1.62 -7.26
CA ALA A 36 -2.78 0.70 -6.14
C ALA A 36 -4.16 0.03 -6.05
N LEU A 37 -5.23 0.78 -6.34
CA LEU A 37 -6.58 0.23 -6.39
C LEU A 37 -6.79 -0.71 -7.59
N GLU A 38 -6.22 -0.37 -8.75
CA GLU A 38 -6.18 -1.22 -9.94
C GLU A 38 -5.45 -2.53 -9.65
N TYR A 39 -4.28 -2.48 -9.01
CA TYR A 39 -3.50 -3.65 -8.62
C TYR A 39 -4.28 -4.59 -7.71
N VAL A 40 -4.86 -4.06 -6.63
CA VAL A 40 -5.66 -4.85 -5.68
C VAL A 40 -6.91 -5.40 -6.38
N SER A 41 -7.58 -4.61 -7.22
CA SER A 41 -8.78 -5.07 -7.92
C SER A 41 -8.46 -6.19 -8.92
N ALA A 42 -7.37 -6.06 -9.67
CA ALA A 42 -6.90 -7.07 -10.60
C ALA A 42 -6.49 -8.36 -9.87
N LEU A 43 -5.76 -8.27 -8.75
CA LEU A 43 -5.36 -9.43 -7.93
C LEU A 43 -6.57 -10.21 -7.35
N LEU A 44 -7.72 -9.54 -7.19
CA LEU A 44 -8.94 -10.15 -6.67
C LEU A 44 -9.83 -10.77 -7.76
N HIS A 45 -9.73 -10.30 -9.00
CA HIS A 45 -10.58 -10.77 -10.10
C HIS A 45 -9.85 -11.70 -11.07
N ALA A 46 -8.51 -11.64 -11.12
CA ALA A 46 -7.63 -12.39 -12.00
C ALA A 46 -6.19 -12.37 -11.44
N ASP A 47 -5.20 -12.55 -12.31
CA ASP A 47 -3.79 -12.35 -11.97
C ASP A 47 -3.41 -10.86 -11.91
N ALA A 48 -2.35 -10.57 -11.14
CA ALA A 48 -1.81 -9.22 -11.03
C ALA A 48 -1.35 -8.72 -12.43
N PRO A 49 -1.67 -7.47 -12.83
CA PRO A 49 -1.32 -6.98 -14.16
C PRO A 49 0.20 -6.96 -14.33
N ALA A 50 0.72 -7.65 -15.35
CA ALA A 50 2.16 -7.84 -15.55
C ALA A 50 2.97 -6.53 -15.55
N HIS A 51 2.38 -5.44 -16.05
CA HIS A 51 3.01 -4.13 -16.06
C HIS A 51 3.11 -3.49 -14.66
N LEU A 52 2.17 -3.77 -13.74
CA LEU A 52 2.24 -3.32 -12.35
C LEU A 52 3.11 -4.25 -11.49
N VAL A 53 3.15 -5.53 -11.84
CA VAL A 53 4.08 -6.52 -11.27
C VAL A 53 5.52 -6.09 -11.57
N ALA A 54 5.84 -5.70 -12.81
CA ALA A 54 7.16 -5.19 -13.18
C ALA A 54 7.56 -3.94 -12.36
N VAL A 55 6.64 -2.99 -12.19
CA VAL A 55 6.85 -1.81 -11.33
C VAL A 55 7.07 -2.21 -9.87
N ALA A 56 6.28 -3.14 -9.34
CA ALA A 56 6.47 -3.63 -7.98
C ALA A 56 7.81 -4.34 -7.79
N VAL A 57 8.25 -5.14 -8.77
CA VAL A 57 9.54 -5.83 -8.76
C VAL A 57 10.70 -4.83 -8.78
N GLU A 58 10.67 -3.85 -9.70
CA GLU A 58 11.69 -2.81 -9.78
C GLU A 58 11.79 -2.01 -8.46
N GLN A 59 10.64 -1.66 -7.88
CA GLN A 59 10.55 -0.85 -6.65
C GLN A 59 10.85 -1.62 -5.36
N LEU A 60 10.76 -2.96 -5.37
CA LEU A 60 11.11 -3.82 -4.24
C LEU A 60 12.59 -4.27 -4.28
N ILE A 61 13.18 -4.35 -5.47
CA ILE A 61 14.59 -4.72 -5.66
C ILE A 61 15.51 -3.51 -5.47
N GLU A 62 15.10 -2.32 -5.94
CA GLU A 62 15.81 -1.08 -5.62
C GLU A 62 15.47 -0.70 -4.17
N PRO A 63 16.48 -0.59 -3.28
CA PRO A 63 16.24 -0.72 -1.85
C PRO A 63 15.28 0.36 -1.38
N MET A 64 14.16 -0.12 -0.85
CA MET A 64 13.36 0.45 0.23
C MET A 64 14.10 1.62 0.89
N ASN A 65 13.86 2.82 0.36
CA ASN A 65 14.53 4.03 0.83
C ASN A 65 14.21 4.17 2.33
N PRO A 66 15.22 4.23 3.22
CA PRO A 66 15.08 4.02 4.67
C PRO A 66 14.40 5.17 5.42
N VAL A 67 13.72 6.08 4.71
CA VAL A 67 12.97 7.13 5.37
C VAL A 67 11.55 6.62 5.60
N LEU A 68 11.39 5.94 6.75
CA LEU A 68 10.20 6.05 7.59
C LEU A 68 9.82 7.53 7.66
N ALA A 69 9.03 7.98 6.68
CA ALA A 69 8.48 9.32 6.64
C ALA A 69 7.51 9.42 7.82
N VAL A 70 8.06 9.95 8.91
CA VAL A 70 7.34 10.43 10.09
C VAL A 70 6.10 11.17 9.61
N GLN A 71 4.92 10.59 9.84
CA GLN A 71 3.70 11.36 9.80
C GLN A 71 3.54 11.99 11.18
N ALA A 72 4.02 13.23 11.32
CA ALA A 72 3.67 14.07 12.46
C ALA A 72 2.15 14.17 12.51
N ILE A 73 1.55 13.57 13.54
CA ILE A 73 0.15 13.82 13.87
C ILE A 73 0.09 15.28 14.35
N ARG A 74 -0.39 16.18 13.48
CA ARG A 74 -0.80 17.52 13.90
C ARG A 74 -2.15 17.39 14.62
N GLN A 75 -2.16 16.87 15.85
CA GLN A 75 -3.32 17.03 16.71
C GLN A 75 -3.41 18.52 17.06
N GLY A 76 -4.53 19.10 16.66
CA GLY A 76 -4.82 20.51 16.83
C GLY A 76 -4.76 20.93 18.29
N LYS A 77 -4.24 22.14 18.48
CA LYS A 77 -4.33 22.96 19.67
C LYS A 77 -5.78 22.98 20.20
N LEU A 78 -6.02 22.36 21.35
CA LEU A 78 -7.15 22.67 22.22
C LEU A 78 -6.58 22.88 23.63
N ASP A 79 -6.02 24.07 23.76
CA ASP A 79 -5.58 24.69 25.00
C ASP A 79 -6.86 25.21 25.68
N TRP A 80 -7.45 24.42 26.58
CA TRP A 80 -8.41 24.96 27.55
C TRP A 80 -7.69 25.10 28.89
N ARG A 81 -7.39 26.37 29.19
CA ARG A 81 -6.80 26.86 30.42
C ARG A 81 -7.62 26.44 31.64
N ILE A 82 -6.88 26.05 32.68
CA ILE A 82 -6.99 26.40 34.11
C ILE A 82 -8.41 26.62 34.65
#